data_AF-A0A2V7XJP3-F1
#
_entry.id   AF-A0A2V7XJP3-F1
#
_cell.length_a   1.000
_cell.length_b   1.000
_cell.length_c   1.000
_cell.angle_alpha   90.00
_cell.angle_beta   90.00
_cell.angle_gamma   90.00
#
_symmetry.space_group_name_H-M   'P 1'
#
loop_
_entity.id
_entity.type
_entity.pdbx_description
1 polymer ?
#
loop_
_entity_poly.entity_id
_entity_poly.type
_entity_poly.pdbx_seq_one_letter_code
_entity_poly.pdbx_strand_id
1 'polypeptide(L)'
;MKRSDVRKNLRRGVYVIPTSFTVLNLFFGFRSIVNSTRGIEAIANGRNDLAIQFFELACLSLFFAAIFDTFDGLVARQLGATSEFGKEYDSLADCVTFGAAPAMLVYAWGLRALGNLGGAIAFLFLVSGSLRLARFNIMTGKTDYRYFVGLPIPAGALTLASIIYYAPAPVR
;
A
#
# COMPACT_ATOMS: atom_id res chain seq x y z
N MET A 1 -17.28 -36.38 22.51
CA MET A 1 -16.74 -35.09 22.03
C MET A 1 -17.17 -34.90 20.57
N LYS A 2 -18.08 -33.95 20.28
CA LYS A 2 -18.78 -33.87 18.98
C LYS A 2 -17.87 -33.31 17.88
N ARG A 3 -17.78 -34.01 16.74
CA ARG A 3 -17.06 -33.59 15.52
C ARG A 3 -17.46 -32.19 14.99
N SER A 4 -18.57 -31.62 15.45
CA SER A 4 -19.04 -30.28 15.10
C SER A 4 -18.18 -29.13 15.63
N ASP A 5 -17.56 -29.29 16.80
CA ASP A 5 -16.83 -28.21 17.46
C ASP A 5 -15.42 -28.00 16.86
N VAL A 6 -14.79 -29.09 16.41
CA VAL A 6 -13.50 -29.04 15.67
C VAL A 6 -13.67 -28.30 14.33
N ARG A 7 -14.79 -28.51 13.63
CA ARG A 7 -15.09 -27.85 12.34
C ARG A 7 -15.41 -26.35 12.50
N LYS A 8 -15.92 -25.94 13.67
CA LYS A 8 -16.17 -24.53 14.01
C LYS A 8 -14.88 -23.77 14.35
N ASN A 9 -13.95 -24.40 15.05
CA ASN A 9 -12.65 -23.79 15.38
C ASN A 9 -11.72 -23.65 14.15
N LEU A 10 -11.74 -24.63 13.23
CA LEU A 10 -11.05 -24.51 11.94
C LEU A 10 -11.56 -23.33 11.10
N ARG A 11 -12.86 -23.03 11.15
CA ARG A 11 -13.44 -21.87 10.45
C ARG A 11 -13.04 -20.53 11.06
N ARG A 12 -12.75 -20.45 12.36
CA ARG A 12 -12.28 -19.20 13.00
C ARG A 12 -10.80 -18.93 12.74
N GLY A 13 -9.95 -19.95 12.72
CA GLY A 13 -8.53 -19.80 12.36
C GLY A 13 -8.32 -19.31 10.93
N VAL A 14 -9.15 -19.78 10.00
CA VAL A 14 -9.10 -19.38 8.58
C VAL A 14 -9.50 -17.90 8.36
N TYR A 15 -10.21 -17.26 9.30
CA TYR A 15 -10.52 -15.82 9.24
C TYR A 15 -9.36 -14.92 9.70
N VAL A 16 -8.44 -15.44 10.50
CA VAL A 16 -7.29 -14.67 11.03
C VAL A 16 -6.17 -14.59 10.00
N ILE A 17 -6.08 -15.57 9.10
CA ILE A 17 -5.00 -15.68 8.12
C ILE A 17 -4.98 -14.48 7.14
N PRO A 18 -6.11 -14.09 6.49
CA PRO A 18 -6.07 -12.97 5.55
C PRO A 18 -5.69 -11.66 6.25
N THR A 19 -6.39 -11.36 7.34
CA THR A 19 -6.17 -10.16 8.16
C THR A 19 -4.72 -10.00 8.62
N SER A 20 -3.98 -11.10 8.82
CA SER A 20 -2.57 -11.03 9.24
C SER A 20 -1.65 -10.57 8.12
N PHE A 21 -1.89 -10.99 6.87
CA PHE A 21 -1.14 -10.51 5.71
C PHE A 21 -1.50 -9.07 5.36
N THR A 22 -2.77 -8.70 5.48
CA THR A 22 -3.21 -7.30 5.35
C THR A 22 -2.49 -6.37 6.35
N VAL A 23 -2.36 -6.82 7.61
CA VAL A 23 -1.62 -6.06 8.64
C VAL A 23 -0.14 -5.91 8.29
N LEU A 24 0.48 -6.94 7.70
CA LEU A 24 1.87 -6.86 7.22
C LEU A 24 2.01 -5.86 6.05
N ASN A 25 1.11 -5.91 5.07
CA ASN A 25 1.02 -4.92 3.99
C ASN A 25 0.99 -3.49 4.58
N LEU A 26 0.05 -3.24 5.49
CA LEU A 26 -0.08 -1.93 6.15
C LEU A 26 1.18 -1.54 6.95
N PHE A 27 1.83 -2.48 7.63
CA PHE A 27 3.07 -2.23 8.36
C PHE A 27 4.20 -1.75 7.43
N PHE A 28 4.35 -2.37 6.27
CA PHE A 28 5.34 -1.95 5.27
C PHE A 28 4.99 -0.61 4.64
N GLY A 29 3.70 -0.34 4.38
CA GLY A 29 3.21 0.97 3.94
C GLY A 29 3.55 2.07 4.95
N PHE A 30 3.25 1.85 6.22
CA PHE A 30 3.59 2.77 7.31
C PHE A 30 5.11 2.99 7.43
N ARG A 31 5.90 1.92 7.33
CA ARG A 31 7.37 2.01 7.38
C ARG A 31 7.92 2.83 6.20
N SER A 32 7.30 2.75 5.02
CA SER A 32 7.66 3.59 3.88
C SER A 32 7.42 5.08 4.16
N ILE A 33 6.29 5.44 4.78
CA ILE A 33 5.99 6.81 5.22
C ILE A 33 7.05 7.29 6.21
N VAL A 34 7.33 6.51 7.25
CA VAL A 34 8.32 6.87 8.28
C VAL A 34 9.71 7.09 7.69
N ASN A 35 10.14 6.20 6.79
CA ASN A 35 11.43 6.34 6.11
C ASN A 35 11.45 7.57 5.19
N SER A 36 10.35 7.89 4.51
CA SER A 36 10.23 9.11 3.70
C SER A 36 10.40 10.37 4.55
N THR A 37 9.81 10.41 5.75
CA THR A 37 9.98 11.54 6.70
C THR A 37 11.42 11.64 7.21
N ARG A 38 12.05 10.50 7.54
CA ARG A 38 13.46 10.46 7.93
C ARG A 38 14.40 10.88 6.79
N GLY A 39 14.04 10.59 5.55
CA GLY A 39 14.75 11.09 4.37
C GLY A 39 14.74 12.62 4.31
N ILE A 40 13.59 13.24 4.57
CA ILE A 40 13.47 14.71 4.67
C ILE A 40 14.36 15.28 5.78
N GLU A 41 14.33 14.67 6.96
CA GLU A 41 15.16 15.09 8.10
C GLU A 41 16.66 14.95 7.80
N ALA A 42 17.07 13.87 7.13
CA ALA A 42 18.44 13.66 6.72
C ALA A 42 18.92 14.72 5.72
N ILE A 43 18.08 15.11 4.75
CA ILE A 43 18.36 16.23 3.84
C ILE A 43 18.52 17.54 4.62
N ALA A 44 17.62 17.83 5.58
CA ALA A 44 17.67 19.05 6.38
C ALA A 44 18.95 19.16 7.22
N ASN A 45 19.48 18.02 7.66
CA ASN A 45 20.75 17.93 8.40
C ASN A 45 21.99 17.87 7.50
N GLY A 46 21.84 18.03 6.18
CA GLY A 46 22.93 17.99 5.21
C GLY A 46 23.51 16.60 4.93
N ARG A 47 22.87 15.53 5.40
CA ARG A 47 23.33 14.13 5.25
C ARG A 47 22.68 13.47 4.03
N ASN A 48 23.12 13.85 2.83
CA ASN A 48 22.55 13.34 1.58
C ASN A 48 22.68 11.82 1.43
N ASP A 49 23.80 11.22 1.85
CA ASP A 49 24.01 9.77 1.75
C ASP A 49 23.03 8.97 2.62
N LEU A 50 22.66 9.54 3.78
CA LEU A 50 21.69 8.93 4.68
C LEU A 50 20.25 9.12 4.17
N ALA A 51 19.97 10.24 3.51
CA ALA A 51 18.68 10.49 2.87
C ALA A 51 18.41 9.48 1.75
N ILE A 52 19.42 9.22 0.90
CA ILE A 52 19.36 8.21 -0.16
C ILE A 52 18.97 6.84 0.42
N GLN A 53 19.66 6.40 1.47
CA GLN A 53 19.35 5.12 2.14
C GLN A 53 17.91 5.08 2.68
N PHE A 54 17.41 6.17 3.25
CA PHE A 54 16.03 6.21 3.74
C PHE A 54 15.01 6.13 2.59
N PHE A 55 15.25 6.80 1.46
CA PHE A 55 14.38 6.68 0.29
C PHE A 55 14.42 5.28 -0.34
N GLU A 56 15.60 4.66 -0.42
CA GLU A 56 15.74 3.26 -0.86
C GLU A 56 14.95 2.31 0.06
N LEU A 57 15.09 2.46 1.38
CA LEU A 57 14.33 1.67 2.35
C LEU A 57 12.82 1.92 2.26
N ALA A 58 12.39 3.14 1.93
CA ALA A 58 10.99 3.46 1.70
C ALA A 58 10.45 2.76 0.44
N CYS A 59 11.22 2.74 -0.65
CA CYS A 59 10.88 2.03 -1.89
C CYS A 59 10.81 0.51 -1.67
N LEU A 60 11.83 -0.07 -1.00
CA LEU A 60 11.85 -1.48 -0.65
C LEU A 60 10.67 -1.88 0.22
N SER A 61 10.26 -1.02 1.16
CA SER A 61 9.09 -1.27 1.99
C SER A 61 7.82 -1.36 1.14
N LEU A 62 7.61 -0.46 0.17
CA LEU A 62 6.48 -0.56 -0.77
C LEU A 62 6.52 -1.83 -1.62
N PHE A 63 7.72 -2.25 -2.04
CA PHE A 63 7.89 -3.50 -2.78
C PHE A 63 7.49 -4.73 -1.95
N PHE A 64 7.95 -4.82 -0.70
CA PHE A 64 7.51 -5.87 0.21
C PHE A 64 6.00 -5.81 0.47
N ALA A 65 5.44 -4.62 0.65
CA ALA A 65 4.01 -4.44 0.85
C ALA A 65 3.19 -5.00 -0.33
N ALA A 66 3.61 -4.73 -1.58
CA ALA A 66 2.99 -5.26 -2.80
C ALA A 66 3.03 -6.78 -2.87
N ILE A 67 4.12 -7.41 -2.39
CA ILE A 67 4.21 -8.86 -2.28
C ILE A 67 3.15 -9.35 -1.29
N PHE A 68 3.13 -8.82 -0.07
CA PHE A 68 2.19 -9.29 0.96
C PHE A 68 0.72 -9.08 0.57
N ASP A 69 0.40 -7.96 -0.08
CA ASP A 69 -0.92 -7.67 -0.65
C ASP A 69 -1.34 -8.73 -1.69
N THR A 70 -0.45 -9.03 -2.65
CA THR A 70 -0.71 -10.03 -3.67
C THR A 70 -0.93 -11.42 -3.06
N PHE A 71 -0.14 -11.77 -2.03
CA PHE A 71 -0.29 -13.02 -1.30
C PHE A 71 -1.61 -13.08 -0.52
N ASP A 72 -2.03 -11.99 0.14
CA ASP A 72 -3.32 -11.95 0.85
C ASP A 72 -4.49 -12.16 -0.10
N GLY A 73 -4.51 -11.44 -1.22
CA GLY A 73 -5.53 -11.57 -2.25
C GLY A 73 -5.61 -12.97 -2.88
N LEU A 74 -4.47 -13.66 -3.03
CA LEU A 74 -4.39 -15.05 -3.52
C LEU A 74 -4.87 -16.06 -2.47
N VAL A 75 -4.39 -15.93 -1.23
CA VAL A 75 -4.73 -16.83 -0.13
C VAL A 75 -6.21 -16.71 0.23
N ALA A 76 -6.76 -15.49 0.25
CA ALA A 76 -8.17 -15.25 0.52
C ALA A 76 -9.09 -15.85 -0.56
N ARG A 77 -8.68 -15.80 -1.84
CA ARG A 77 -9.40 -16.46 -2.94
C ARG A 77 -9.33 -17.99 -2.87
N GLN A 78 -8.15 -18.54 -2.59
CA GLN A 78 -7.94 -20.00 -2.54
C GLN A 78 -8.61 -20.66 -1.33
N LEU A 79 -8.68 -19.97 -0.18
CA LEU A 79 -9.28 -20.51 1.04
C LEU A 79 -10.82 -20.35 1.09
N GLY A 80 -11.44 -19.66 0.12
CA GLY A 80 -12.89 -19.44 0.09
C GLY A 80 -13.43 -18.73 1.35
N ALA A 81 -12.56 -18.05 2.07
CA ALA A 81 -12.82 -17.47 3.39
C ALA A 81 -12.60 -15.95 3.37
N THR A 82 -13.16 -15.30 2.35
CA THR A 82 -13.20 -13.84 2.32
C THR A 82 -14.37 -13.36 3.19
N SER A 83 -14.05 -12.90 4.40
CA SER A 83 -15.04 -12.20 5.22
C SER A 83 -15.30 -10.80 4.64
N GLU A 84 -16.52 -10.32 4.76
CA GLU A 84 -16.89 -8.95 4.33
C GLU A 84 -16.02 -7.90 5.05
N PHE A 85 -15.78 -8.09 6.35
CA PHE A 85 -14.85 -7.27 7.13
C PHE A 85 -13.42 -7.27 6.57
N GLY A 86 -12.90 -8.44 6.19
CA GLY A 86 -11.54 -8.58 5.66
C GLY A 86 -11.37 -7.86 4.32
N LYS A 87 -12.39 -7.90 3.45
CA LYS A 87 -12.36 -7.16 2.16
C LYS A 87 -12.35 -5.64 2.36
N GLU A 88 -13.15 -5.15 3.31
CA GLU A 88 -13.16 -3.72 3.66
C GLU A 88 -11.83 -3.30 4.29
N TYR A 89 -11.28 -4.14 5.18
CA TYR A 89 -10.00 -3.88 5.84
C TYR A 89 -8.83 -3.86 4.85
N ASP A 90 -8.80 -4.79 3.89
CA ASP A 90 -7.83 -4.85 2.79
C ASP A 90 -7.86 -3.57 1.95
N SER A 91 -9.05 -3.12 1.56
CA SER A 91 -9.23 -1.87 0.81
C SER A 91 -8.74 -0.63 1.56
N LEU A 92 -8.94 -0.58 2.89
CA LEU A 92 -8.42 0.50 3.74
C LEU A 92 -6.89 0.44 3.85
N ALA A 93 -6.33 -0.75 4.04
CA ALA A 93 -4.88 -0.95 4.10
C ALA A 93 -4.21 -0.55 2.78
N ASP A 94 -4.78 -0.95 1.65
CA ASP A 94 -4.29 -0.60 0.31
C ASP A 94 -4.34 0.91 0.04
N CYS A 95 -5.36 1.60 0.55
CA CYS A 95 -5.43 3.05 0.43
C CYS A 95 -4.26 3.74 1.15
N VAL A 96 -3.82 3.20 2.29
CA VAL A 96 -2.68 3.73 3.04
C VAL A 96 -1.37 3.32 2.38
N THR A 97 -1.19 2.03 2.08
CA THR A 97 0.07 1.50 1.55
C THR A 97 0.34 1.94 0.11
N PHE A 98 -0.64 1.86 -0.79
CA PHE A 98 -0.43 2.18 -2.21
C PHE A 98 -0.97 3.55 -2.61
N GLY A 99 -1.72 4.23 -1.75
CA GLY A 99 -2.13 5.62 -1.94
C GLY A 99 -1.23 6.59 -1.17
N ALA A 100 -1.31 6.54 0.16
CA ALA A 100 -0.71 7.56 1.02
C ALA A 100 0.82 7.45 1.09
N ALA A 101 1.36 6.24 1.20
CA ALA A 101 2.79 6.03 1.30
C ALA A 101 3.58 6.47 0.05
N PRO A 102 3.23 6.06 -1.18
CA PRO A 102 3.89 6.57 -2.38
C PRO A 102 3.66 8.07 -2.61
N ALA A 103 2.49 8.61 -2.26
CA ALA A 103 2.27 10.06 -2.31
C ALA A 103 3.25 10.81 -1.39
N MET A 104 3.44 10.32 -0.17
CA MET A 104 4.41 10.88 0.78
C MET A 104 5.85 10.71 0.30
N LEU A 105 6.21 9.55 -0.25
CA LEU A 105 7.53 9.26 -0.77
C LEU A 105 7.92 10.23 -1.91
N VAL A 106 7.02 10.41 -2.87
CA VAL A 106 7.23 11.32 -4.02
C VAL A 106 7.28 12.77 -3.55
N TYR A 107 6.43 13.15 -2.58
CA TYR A 107 6.50 14.46 -1.93
C TYR A 107 7.85 14.71 -1.26
N ALA A 108 8.31 13.74 -0.47
CA ALA A 108 9.55 13.81 0.27
C ALA A 108 10.80 13.85 -0.63
N TRP A 109 10.76 13.11 -1.75
CA TRP A 109 11.89 12.97 -2.67
C TRP A 109 12.08 14.16 -3.61
N GLY A 110 10.99 14.77 -4.11
CA GLY A 110 11.12 15.80 -5.16
C GLY A 110 10.09 16.93 -5.17
N LEU A 111 8.87 16.73 -4.65
CA LEU A 111 7.87 17.81 -4.70
C LEU A 111 7.97 18.83 -3.57
N ARG A 112 8.83 18.63 -2.56
CA ARG A 112 9.08 19.65 -1.53
C ARG A 112 9.55 20.99 -2.10
N ALA A 113 10.31 20.98 -3.20
CA ALA A 113 10.76 22.20 -3.86
C ALA A 113 9.59 23.05 -4.41
N LEU A 114 8.44 22.43 -4.71
CA LEU A 114 7.24 23.11 -5.21
C LEU A 114 6.32 23.64 -4.07
N GLY A 115 6.69 23.46 -2.80
CA GLY A 115 5.91 23.93 -1.65
C GLY A 115 4.47 23.38 -1.63
N ASN A 116 3.48 24.27 -1.46
CA ASN A 116 2.07 23.89 -1.37
C ASN A 116 1.53 23.19 -2.63
N LEU A 117 2.06 23.53 -3.82
CA LEU A 117 1.68 22.85 -5.07
C LEU A 117 2.14 21.39 -5.07
N GLY A 118 3.32 21.13 -4.49
CA GLY A 118 3.84 19.78 -4.33
C GLY A 118 2.95 18.90 -3.46
N GLY A 119 2.47 19.45 -2.35
CA GLY A 119 1.51 18.78 -1.47
C GLY A 119 0.17 18.52 -2.17
N ALA A 120 -0.31 19.47 -2.98
CA ALA A 120 -1.55 19.31 -3.74
C ALA A 120 -1.45 18.18 -4.78
N ILE A 121 -0.33 18.05 -5.49
CA ILE A 121 -0.11 16.97 -6.46
C ILE A 121 -0.07 15.60 -5.75
N ALA A 122 0.64 15.50 -4.62
CA ALA A 122 0.67 14.27 -3.83
C ALA A 122 -0.72 13.90 -3.29
N PHE A 123 -1.50 14.89 -2.86
CA PHE A 123 -2.88 14.69 -2.42
C PHE A 123 -3.80 14.25 -3.56
N LEU A 124 -3.66 14.83 -4.76
CA LEU A 124 -4.40 14.41 -5.95
C LEU A 124 -4.11 12.94 -6.29
N PHE A 125 -2.85 12.50 -6.16
CA PHE A 125 -2.49 11.09 -6.35
C PHE A 125 -3.24 10.19 -5.34
N LEU A 126 -3.21 10.55 -4.05
CA LEU A 126 -3.94 9.82 -3.00
C LEU A 126 -5.45 9.75 -3.28
N VAL A 127 -6.07 10.87 -3.65
CA VAL A 127 -7.51 10.95 -3.98
C VAL A 127 -7.84 10.07 -5.19
N SER A 128 -6.99 10.09 -6.21
CA SER A 128 -7.19 9.27 -7.41
C SER A 128 -7.11 7.76 -7.10
N GLY A 129 -6.20 7.36 -6.21
CA GLY A 129 -6.07 5.98 -5.73
C GLY A 129 -7.27 5.55 -4.87
N SER A 130 -7.67 6.37 -3.89
CA SER A 130 -8.77 6.04 -2.97
C SER A 130 -10.12 5.95 -3.67
N LEU A 131 -10.43 6.86 -4.59
CA LEU A 131 -11.67 6.82 -5.39
C LEU A 131 -11.77 5.54 -6.22
N ARG A 132 -10.63 5.05 -6.71
CA ARG A 132 -10.59 3.80 -7.46
C ARG A 132 -10.83 2.58 -6.57
N LEU A 133 -10.22 2.51 -5.39
CA LEU A 133 -10.50 1.45 -4.40
C LEU A 133 -11.98 1.44 -4.01
N ALA A 134 -12.55 2.62 -3.74
CA ALA A 134 -13.97 2.76 -3.43
C ALA A 134 -14.86 2.26 -4.59
N ARG A 135 -14.53 2.59 -5.84
CA ARG A 135 -15.25 2.11 -7.02
C ARG A 135 -15.15 0.58 -7.17
N PHE A 136 -13.97 0.01 -6.94
CA PHE A 136 -13.76 -1.43 -6.98
C PHE A 136 -14.62 -2.15 -5.94
N ASN A 137 -14.62 -1.66 -4.69
CA ASN A 137 -15.38 -2.25 -3.60
C ASN A 137 -16.90 -2.27 -3.86
N ILE A 138 -17.46 -1.20 -4.43
CA ILE A 138 -18.89 -1.10 -4.80
C ILE A 138 -19.24 -2.02 -5.98
N MET A 139 -18.34 -2.18 -6.97
CA MET A 139 -18.59 -3.02 -8.15
C MET A 139 -18.60 -4.52 -7.82
N THR A 140 -17.91 -4.96 -6.77
CA THR A 140 -17.92 -6.36 -6.29
C THR A 140 -19.28 -6.87 -5.83
N GLY A 141 -20.29 -6.00 -5.66
CA GLY A 141 -21.61 -6.35 -5.16
C GLY A 141 -22.78 -6.30 -6.16
N LYS A 142 -22.61 -5.84 -7.42
CA LYS A 142 -23.77 -5.57 -8.30
C LYS A 142 -23.84 -6.21 -9.69
N THR A 143 -22.78 -6.46 -10.46
CA THR A 143 -22.89 -7.24 -11.73
C THR A 143 -21.56 -7.52 -12.44
N ASP A 144 -21.51 -8.70 -13.06
CA ASP A 144 -20.76 -9.23 -14.22
C ASP A 144 -19.26 -8.85 -14.48
N TYR A 145 -18.45 -9.90 -14.66
CA TYR A 145 -16.99 -9.96 -14.66
C TYR A 145 -16.27 -9.37 -15.90
N ARG A 146 -16.83 -8.36 -16.59
CA ARG A 146 -16.38 -8.11 -17.99
C ARG A 146 -15.52 -6.91 -18.29
N TYR A 147 -15.25 -6.01 -17.35
CA TYR A 147 -14.31 -4.91 -17.61
C TYR A 147 -13.47 -4.57 -16.38
N PHE A 148 -12.22 -5.03 -16.40
CA PHE A 148 -11.14 -4.45 -15.58
C PHE A 148 -10.93 -3.01 -16.06
N VAL A 149 -11.50 -2.03 -15.35
CA VAL A 149 -11.31 -0.61 -15.66
C VAL A 149 -10.25 -0.03 -14.71
N GLY A 150 -8.99 -0.03 -15.19
CA GLY A 150 -7.90 0.80 -14.66
C GLY A 150 -6.57 0.08 -14.41
N LEU A 151 -5.47 0.85 -14.37
CA LEU A 151 -4.09 0.43 -14.02
C LEU A 151 -3.86 0.13 -12.51
N PRO A 152 -3.66 -1.11 -12.04
CA PRO A 152 -3.58 -1.44 -10.60
C PRO A 152 -2.78 -0.43 -9.77
N ILE A 153 -3.36 0.07 -8.67
CA ILE A 153 -2.73 1.06 -7.78
C ILE A 153 -1.36 0.57 -7.27
N PRO A 154 -1.16 -0.73 -6.95
CA PRO A 154 0.16 -1.25 -6.65
C PRO A 154 1.15 -1.06 -7.79
N ALA A 155 0.74 -1.20 -9.05
CA ALA A 155 1.62 -0.97 -10.20
C ALA A 155 2.02 0.50 -10.31
N GLY A 156 1.09 1.43 -10.06
CA GLY A 156 1.41 2.87 -10.00
C GLY A 156 2.41 3.20 -8.88
N ALA A 157 2.15 2.70 -7.68
CA ALA A 157 3.03 2.87 -6.52
C ALA A 157 4.43 2.27 -6.79
N LEU A 158 4.49 1.08 -7.38
CA LEU A 158 5.74 0.40 -7.73
C LEU A 158 6.51 1.12 -8.83
N THR A 159 5.84 1.69 -9.83
CA THR A 159 6.52 2.48 -10.88
C THR A 159 7.15 3.75 -10.31
N LEU A 160 6.49 4.43 -9.37
CA LEU A 160 7.07 5.60 -8.69
C LEU A 160 8.25 5.19 -7.81
N ALA A 161 8.09 4.10 -7.05
CA ALA A 161 9.17 3.56 -6.22
C ALA A 161 10.37 3.09 -7.06
N SER A 162 10.16 2.48 -8.22
CA SER A 162 11.27 2.01 -9.08
C SER A 162 12.02 3.17 -9.73
N ILE A 163 11.33 4.25 -10.12
CA ILE A 163 11.96 5.48 -10.63
C ILE A 163 12.85 6.11 -9.54
N ILE A 164 12.31 6.26 -8.32
CA ILE A 164 13.06 6.84 -7.18
C ILE A 164 14.23 5.93 -6.78
N TYR A 165 14.05 4.61 -6.81
CA TYR A 165 15.12 3.67 -6.51
C TYR A 165 16.26 3.74 -7.53
N TYR A 166 15.96 3.95 -8.82
CA TYR A 166 16.98 4.09 -9.86
C TYR A 166 17.71 5.44 -9.79
N ALA A 167 17.00 6.50 -9.42
CA ALA A 167 17.56 7.84 -9.23
C ALA A 167 17.30 8.33 -7.79
N PRO A 168 18.02 7.82 -6.78
CA PRO A 168 17.72 8.13 -5.39
C PRO A 168 18.14 9.54 -4.97
N ALA A 169 18.92 10.24 -5.81
CA ALA A 169 19.31 11.61 -5.57
C ALA A 169 18.07 12.51 -5.53
N PRO A 170 17.78 13.16 -4.38
CA PRO A 170 16.60 14.01 -4.27
C PRO A 170 16.72 15.20 -5.22
N VAL A 171 15.60 15.55 -5.85
CA VAL A 171 15.54 16.72 -6.72
C VAL A 171 15.65 17.96 -5.83
N ARG A 172 16.70 18.77 -6.05
CA ARG A 172 16.98 19.99 -5.28
C ARG A 172 15.99 21.11 -5.59
#